data_AF-A0A2P5LZE6-F1
#
_entry.id   AF-A0A2P5LZE6-F1
#
_cell.length_a   1.000
_cell.length_b   1.000
_cell.length_c   1.000
_cell.angle_alpha   90.00
_cell.angle_beta   90.00
_cell.angle_gamma   90.00
#
_symmetry.space_group_name_H-M   'P 1'
#
loop_
_entity.id
_entity.type
_entity.pdbx_description
1 polymer ?
#
loop_
_entity_poly.entity_id
_entity_poly.type
_entity_poly.pdbx_seq_one_letter_code
_entity_poly.pdbx_strand_id
1 'polypeptide(L)'
;MTSPSLVGKNARRFAAPSVIPGFGLTFGYTLIYLGVIVLFPLATLIWQSSGLGFSGLYAIASEPRVAASLRTTFFISFAAAVVDLFFGLIVAWVLTRYDFPGRRLLDAFVDLPFALPTAVAGISLAALYSPNGWFGAPLADYDIKVAYTRWGILVALIFIGLPFVVRTVQPI
;
A
#
# COMPACT_ATOMS: atom_id res chain seq x y z
N MET A 1 61.11 19.01 -0.01
CA MET A 1 61.42 17.89 0.91
C MET A 1 60.37 17.97 2.02
N THR A 2 59.44 17.06 2.26
CA THR A 2 59.05 15.74 1.74
C THR A 2 57.63 15.52 2.25
N SER A 3 56.69 15.13 1.39
CA SER A 3 55.42 14.54 1.82
C SER A 3 55.67 13.29 2.68
N PRO A 4 54.69 12.90 3.49
CA PRO A 4 54.15 11.57 3.25
C PRO A 4 52.64 11.59 3.06
N SER A 5 52.29 11.03 1.92
CA SER A 5 51.01 10.47 1.51
C SER A 5 50.56 9.30 2.39
N LEU A 6 49.28 8.93 2.18
CA LEU A 6 48.59 7.69 2.58
C LEU A 6 47.94 7.80 3.98
N VAL A 7 46.63 7.65 4.13
CA VAL A 7 45.93 6.37 3.95
C VAL A 7 44.49 6.61 3.48
N GLY A 8 44.14 6.03 2.34
CA GLY A 8 42.77 5.92 1.88
C GLY A 8 41.95 5.06 2.84
N LYS A 9 40.96 5.66 3.50
CA LYS A 9 39.92 4.91 4.20
C LYS A 9 38.85 4.50 3.21
N ASN A 10 39.10 3.40 2.50
CA ASN A 10 38.04 2.63 1.85
C ASN A 10 37.10 2.11 2.95
N ALA A 11 36.04 2.86 3.24
CA ALA A 11 34.97 2.45 4.13
C ALA A 11 34.05 1.44 3.42
N ARG A 12 34.58 0.26 3.09
CA ARG A 12 33.77 -0.94 2.88
C ARG A 12 33.85 -1.79 4.14
N ARG A 13 33.24 -1.31 5.23
CA ARG A 13 32.98 -2.12 6.43
C ARG A 13 31.70 -2.93 6.23
N PHE A 14 31.77 -3.94 5.37
CA PHE A 14 30.81 -5.05 5.37
C PHE A 14 31.52 -6.28 5.93
N ALA A 15 31.53 -6.38 7.26
CA ALA A 15 31.73 -7.60 8.07
C ALA A 15 32.27 -7.18 9.45
N ALA A 16 31.40 -6.67 10.31
CA ALA A 16 31.65 -6.78 11.73
C ALA A 16 31.45 -8.27 12.10
N PRO A 17 32.36 -8.91 12.83
CA PRO A 17 32.17 -10.31 13.24
C PRO A 17 30.93 -10.39 14.13
N SER A 18 29.93 -11.13 13.65
CA SER A 18 28.69 -11.37 14.38
C SER A 18 28.96 -12.17 15.65
N VAL A 19 28.43 -11.71 16.78
CA VAL A 19 28.58 -12.32 18.11
C VAL A 19 27.95 -13.73 18.20
N ILE A 20 27.20 -14.13 17.16
CA ILE A 20 26.53 -15.43 17.03
C ILE A 20 27.36 -16.32 16.08
N PRO A 21 27.87 -17.48 16.54
CA PRO A 21 28.55 -18.42 15.66
C PRO A 21 27.58 -18.89 14.56
N GLY A 22 27.99 -18.73 13.29
CA GLY A 22 27.19 -19.16 12.13
C GLY A 22 26.18 -18.14 11.58
N PHE A 23 26.14 -16.91 12.07
CA PHE A 23 25.22 -15.85 11.60
C PHE A 23 25.21 -15.67 10.07
N GLY A 24 26.38 -15.70 9.42
CA GLY A 24 26.46 -15.53 7.96
C GLY A 24 25.78 -16.67 7.19
N LEU A 25 25.90 -17.90 7.69
CA LEU A 25 25.29 -19.09 7.08
C LEU A 25 23.79 -19.12 7.32
N THR A 26 23.33 -18.84 8.54
CA THR A 26 21.90 -18.80 8.86
C THR A 26 21.22 -17.64 8.14
N PHE A 27 21.82 -16.46 8.12
CA PHE A 27 21.31 -15.29 7.40
C PHE A 27 21.26 -15.52 5.89
N GLY A 28 22.31 -16.09 5.29
CA GLY A 28 22.34 -16.46 3.88
C GLY A 28 21.26 -17.48 3.54
N TYR A 29 21.09 -18.50 4.38
CA TYR A 29 20.03 -19.50 4.23
C TYR A 29 18.63 -18.86 4.31
N THR A 30 18.37 -18.03 5.32
CA THR A 30 17.09 -17.32 5.47
C THR A 30 16.80 -16.42 4.26
N LEU A 31 17.79 -15.68 3.75
CA LEU A 31 17.63 -14.84 2.57
C LEU A 31 17.35 -15.65 1.31
N ILE A 32 18.07 -16.77 1.09
CA ILE A 32 17.84 -17.65 -0.05
C ILE A 32 16.45 -18.28 0.06
N TYR A 33 16.06 -18.75 1.24
CA TYR A 33 14.76 -19.38 1.47
C TYR A 33 13.61 -18.40 1.21
N LEU A 34 13.63 -17.21 1.83
CA LEU A 34 12.64 -16.16 1.58
C LEU A 34 12.67 -15.69 0.12
N GLY A 35 13.87 -15.56 -0.44
CA GLY A 35 14.09 -15.21 -1.84
C GLY A 35 13.43 -16.20 -2.78
N VAL A 36 13.64 -17.50 -2.59
CA VAL A 36 13.02 -18.54 -3.41
C VAL A 36 11.50 -18.52 -3.27
N ILE A 37 10.95 -18.38 -2.06
CA ILE A 37 9.50 -18.34 -1.84
C ILE A 37 8.83 -17.20 -2.60
N VAL A 38 9.46 -16.02 -2.68
CA VAL A 38 8.90 -14.85 -3.35
C VAL A 38 9.25 -14.82 -4.84
N LEU A 39 10.51 -15.09 -5.19
CA LEU A 39 11.01 -14.96 -6.55
C LEU A 39 10.55 -16.10 -7.45
N PHE A 40 10.37 -17.32 -6.91
CA PHE A 40 9.89 -18.46 -7.70
C PHE A 40 8.53 -18.19 -8.37
N PRO A 41 7.46 -17.79 -7.65
CA PRO A 41 6.17 -17.50 -8.28
C PRO A 41 6.22 -16.28 -9.23
N LEU A 42 7.06 -15.28 -8.95
CA LEU A 42 7.26 -14.16 -9.88
C LEU A 42 7.98 -14.60 -11.15
N ALA A 43 8.99 -15.46 -11.03
CA ALA A 43 9.73 -16.00 -12.16
C ALA A 43 8.82 -16.88 -13.03
N THR A 44 7.99 -17.73 -12.44
CA THR A 44 7.03 -18.55 -13.20
C THR A 44 5.97 -17.71 -13.89
N LEU A 45 5.48 -16.64 -13.27
CA LEU A 45 4.57 -15.67 -13.89
C LEU A 45 5.20 -15.04 -15.15
N ILE A 46 6.45 -14.56 -15.02
CA ILE A 46 7.18 -13.95 -16.14
C ILE A 46 7.43 -14.97 -17.23
N TRP A 47 7.89 -16.17 -16.88
CA TRP A 47 8.14 -17.26 -17.82
C TRP A 47 6.88 -17.63 -18.61
N GLN A 48 5.76 -17.81 -17.93
CA GLN A 48 4.48 -18.15 -18.55
C GLN A 48 3.99 -17.02 -19.46
N SER A 49 4.11 -15.76 -19.03
CA SER A 49 3.71 -14.60 -19.81
C SER A 49 4.58 -14.36 -21.05
N SER A 50 5.86 -14.74 -20.99
CA SER A 50 6.81 -14.60 -22.10
C SER A 50 6.46 -15.48 -23.30
N GLY A 51 5.76 -16.60 -23.07
CA GLY A 51 5.27 -17.49 -24.14
C GLY A 51 4.22 -16.85 -25.05
N LEU A 52 3.56 -15.76 -24.63
CA LEU A 52 2.58 -15.01 -25.43
C LEU A 52 3.25 -14.04 -26.41
N GLY A 53 4.52 -13.70 -26.20
CA GLY A 53 5.23 -12.66 -26.94
C GLY A 53 4.67 -11.25 -26.72
N PHE A 54 5.35 -10.24 -27.27
CA PHE A 54 4.93 -8.84 -27.15
C PHE A 54 3.57 -8.58 -27.83
N SER A 55 3.29 -9.28 -28.94
CA SER A 55 2.03 -9.19 -29.67
C SER A 55 0.85 -9.77 -28.88
N GLY A 56 1.03 -10.93 -28.22
CA GLY A 56 0.00 -11.53 -27.38
C GLY A 56 -0.29 -10.69 -26.13
N LEU A 57 0.75 -10.13 -25.49
CA LEU A 57 0.59 -9.20 -24.38
C LEU A 57 -0.17 -7.93 -24.79
N TYR A 58 0.20 -7.33 -25.94
CA TYR A 58 -0.51 -6.16 -26.46
C TYR A 58 -1.98 -6.48 -26.79
N ALA A 59 -2.24 -7.63 -27.42
CA ALA A 59 -3.60 -8.06 -27.73
C ALA A 59 -4.47 -8.16 -26.47
N ILE A 60 -3.97 -8.82 -25.41
CA ILE A 60 -4.67 -8.96 -24.13
C ILE A 60 -4.84 -7.60 -23.44
N ALA A 61 -3.79 -6.77 -23.41
CA ALA A 61 -3.86 -5.45 -22.79
C ALA A 61 -4.84 -4.51 -23.51
N SER A 62 -4.94 -4.63 -24.83
CA SER A 62 -5.87 -3.86 -25.66
C SER A 62 -7.29 -4.42 -25.68
N GLU A 63 -7.52 -5.58 -25.06
CA GLU A 63 -8.85 -6.17 -24.96
C GLU A 63 -9.78 -5.21 -24.20
N PRO A 64 -10.98 -4.89 -24.72
CA PRO A 64 -11.83 -3.83 -24.16
C PRO A 64 -12.11 -3.98 -22.65
N ARG A 65 -12.23 -5.22 -22.18
CA ARG A 65 -12.47 -5.54 -20.77
C ARG A 65 -11.24 -5.26 -19.90
N VAL A 66 -10.06 -5.64 -20.36
CA VAL A 66 -8.79 -5.42 -19.63
C VAL A 66 -8.47 -3.93 -19.60
N ALA A 67 -8.56 -3.26 -20.75
CA ALA A 67 -8.34 -1.82 -20.85
C ALA A 67 -9.32 -1.02 -19.97
N ALA A 68 -10.60 -1.39 -19.94
CA ALA A 68 -11.59 -0.73 -19.08
C ALA A 68 -11.30 -0.95 -17.58
N SER A 69 -10.85 -2.15 -17.20
CA SER A 69 -10.42 -2.47 -15.83
C SER A 69 -9.21 -1.63 -15.43
N LEU A 70 -8.16 -1.61 -16.26
CA LEU A 70 -6.95 -0.81 -16.03
C LEU A 70 -7.27 0.67 -15.90
N ARG A 71 -8.08 1.22 -16.83
CA ARG A 71 -8.51 2.62 -16.78
C ARG A 71 -9.25 2.94 -15.48
N THR A 72 -10.13 2.06 -15.03
CA THR A 72 -10.87 2.25 -13.78
C THR A 72 -9.91 2.21 -12.59
N THR A 73 -9.00 1.23 -12.54
CA THR A 73 -8.01 1.11 -11.47
C THR A 73 -7.14 2.35 -11.37
N PHE A 74 -6.49 2.77 -12.46
CA PHE A 74 -5.61 3.94 -12.46
C PHE A 74 -6.36 5.23 -12.14
N PHE A 75 -7.54 5.44 -12.71
CA PHE A 75 -8.28 6.68 -12.49
C PHE A 75 -8.80 6.78 -11.06
N ILE A 76 -9.40 5.71 -10.55
CA ILE A 76 -9.98 5.70 -9.20
C ILE A 76 -8.88 5.67 -8.13
N SER A 77 -7.77 4.95 -8.33
CA SER A 77 -6.64 4.96 -7.39
C SER A 77 -5.94 6.31 -7.35
N PHE A 78 -5.78 6.98 -8.49
CA PHE A 78 -5.25 8.34 -8.54
C PHE A 78 -6.17 9.33 -7.81
N ALA A 79 -7.47 9.26 -8.07
CA ALA A 79 -8.44 10.11 -7.38
C ALA A 79 -8.44 9.86 -5.86
N ALA A 80 -8.41 8.60 -5.42
CA ALA A 80 -8.28 8.24 -4.01
C ALA A 80 -6.99 8.81 -3.40
N ALA A 81 -5.85 8.63 -4.07
CA ALA A 81 -4.57 9.12 -3.59
C ALA A 81 -4.53 10.64 -3.41
N VAL A 82 -5.16 11.40 -4.31
CA VAL A 82 -5.28 12.87 -4.16
C VAL A 82 -6.12 13.24 -2.94
N VAL A 83 -7.25 12.54 -2.74
CA VAL A 83 -8.12 12.75 -1.59
C VAL A 83 -7.39 12.37 -0.29
N ASP A 84 -6.74 11.22 -0.25
CA ASP A 84 -5.96 10.74 0.90
C ASP A 84 -4.81 11.67 1.23
N LEU A 85 -4.11 12.19 0.22
CA LEU A 85 -3.04 13.16 0.42
C LEU A 85 -3.58 14.42 1.10
N PHE A 86 -4.69 14.96 0.59
CA PHE A 86 -5.28 16.19 1.12
C PHE A 86 -5.79 16.01 2.55
N PHE A 87 -6.67 15.02 2.79
CA PHE A 87 -7.26 14.79 4.10
C PHE A 87 -6.26 14.18 5.09
N GLY A 88 -5.42 13.26 4.65
CA GLY A 88 -4.38 12.66 5.48
C GLY A 88 -3.36 13.71 5.96
N LEU A 89 -2.99 14.68 5.12
CA LEU A 89 -2.14 15.80 5.53
C LEU A 89 -2.82 16.67 6.60
N ILE A 90 -4.11 16.99 6.43
CA ILE A 90 -4.87 17.76 7.41
C ILE A 90 -4.92 17.01 8.75
N VAL A 91 -5.28 15.72 8.72
CA VAL A 91 -5.36 14.89 9.93
C VAL A 91 -4.00 14.79 10.62
N ALA A 92 -2.93 14.52 9.87
CA ALA A 92 -1.57 14.48 10.40
C ALA A 92 -1.17 15.81 11.05
N TRP A 93 -1.48 16.93 10.40
CA TRP A 93 -1.20 18.26 10.93
C TRP A 93 -1.97 18.54 12.23
N VAL A 94 -3.26 18.21 12.29
CA VAL A 94 -4.06 18.38 13.51
C VAL A 94 -3.51 17.51 14.64
N LEU A 95 -3.23 16.23 14.37
CA LEU A 95 -2.74 15.27 15.37
C LEU A 95 -1.33 15.58 15.88
N THR A 96 -0.51 16.28 15.12
CA THR A 96 0.87 16.62 15.50
C THR A 96 0.99 18.01 16.12
N ARG A 97 0.12 18.96 15.72
CA ARG A 97 0.23 20.36 16.12
C ARG A 97 -0.65 20.75 17.31
N TYR A 98 -1.74 20.03 17.57
CA TYR A 98 -2.72 20.39 18.60
C TYR A 98 -2.88 19.30 19.67
N ASP A 99 -2.99 19.75 20.92
CA ASP A 99 -3.38 18.92 22.06
C ASP A 99 -4.83 19.22 22.44
N PHE A 100 -5.71 18.24 22.21
CA PHE A 100 -7.15 18.35 22.49
C PHE A 100 -7.67 17.07 23.17
N PRO A 101 -8.71 17.17 24.02
CA PRO A 101 -9.33 16.00 24.63
C PRO A 101 -9.96 15.13 23.52
N GLY A 102 -9.50 13.88 23.41
CA GLY A 102 -9.93 12.95 22.34
C GLY A 102 -8.90 12.68 21.25
N ARG A 103 -7.73 13.33 21.28
CA ARG A 103 -6.61 13.08 20.34
C ARG A 103 -6.26 11.60 20.20
N ARG A 104 -6.19 10.87 21.31
CA ARG A 104 -5.90 9.42 21.33
C ARG A 104 -6.95 8.58 20.63
N LEU A 105 -8.22 8.98 20.73
CA LEU A 105 -9.32 8.26 20.09
C LEU A 105 -9.28 8.49 18.56
N LEU A 106 -9.02 9.72 18.12
CA LEU A 106 -8.86 10.03 16.70
C LEU A 106 -7.65 9.32 16.10
N ASP A 107 -6.52 9.30 16.82
CA ASP A 107 -5.32 8.56 16.42
C ASP A 107 -5.60 7.04 16.29
N ALA A 108 -6.38 6.46 17.21
CA ALA A 108 -6.81 5.06 17.11
C ALA A 108 -7.76 4.81 15.93
N PHE A 109 -8.67 5.73 15.61
CA PHE A 109 -9.54 5.61 14.44
C PHE A 109 -8.77 5.66 13.12
N VAL A 110 -7.69 6.43 13.06
CA VAL A 110 -6.80 6.45 11.89
C VAL A 110 -6.13 5.08 11.70
N ASP A 111 -5.73 4.40 12.76
CA ASP A 111 -5.09 3.07 12.64
C ASP A 111 -6.06 1.89 12.54
N LEU A 112 -7.35 2.14 12.77
CA LEU A 112 -8.39 1.12 12.73
C LEU A 112 -8.34 0.26 11.45
N PRO A 113 -8.12 0.80 10.23
CA PRO A 113 -8.04 -0.01 9.03
C PRO A 113 -6.91 -1.07 9.05
N PHE A 114 -5.82 -0.83 9.78
CA PHE A 114 -4.73 -1.80 9.93
C PHE A 114 -5.03 -2.89 10.94
N ALA A 115 -5.87 -2.60 11.93
CA ALA A 115 -6.32 -3.58 12.91
C ALA A 115 -7.39 -4.52 12.33
N LEU A 116 -8.08 -4.11 11.26
CA LEU A 116 -9.13 -4.92 10.64
C LEU A 116 -8.55 -5.94 9.66
N PRO A 117 -9.04 -7.19 9.68
CA PRO A 117 -8.83 -8.12 8.58
C PRO A 117 -9.39 -7.51 7.28
N THR A 118 -8.63 -7.60 6.18
CA THR A 118 -8.98 -7.00 4.89
C THR A 118 -10.37 -7.41 4.38
N ALA A 119 -10.71 -8.70 4.54
CA ALA A 119 -12.03 -9.23 4.18
C ALA A 119 -13.15 -8.61 5.04
N VAL A 120 -12.91 -8.42 6.34
CA VAL A 120 -13.88 -7.82 7.26
C VAL A 120 -14.09 -6.35 6.92
N ALA A 121 -13.03 -5.61 6.62
CA ALA A 121 -13.13 -4.21 6.18
C ALA A 121 -13.98 -4.08 4.90
N GLY A 122 -13.74 -4.95 3.91
CA GLY A 122 -14.49 -4.95 2.66
C GLY A 122 -15.98 -5.24 2.84
N ILE A 123 -16.34 -6.28 3.59
CA ILE A 123 -17.75 -6.63 3.85
C ILE A 123 -18.43 -5.55 4.70
N SER A 124 -17.72 -4.99 5.68
CA SER A 124 -18.25 -3.92 6.54
C SER A 124 -18.55 -2.65 5.74
N LEU A 125 -17.63 -2.22 4.87
CA LEU A 125 -17.86 -1.09 3.97
C LEU A 125 -19.01 -1.37 2.99
N ALA A 126 -19.07 -2.56 2.40
CA ALA A 126 -20.16 -2.93 1.51
C ALA A 126 -21.52 -2.92 2.24
N ALA A 127 -21.59 -3.41 3.48
CA ALA A 127 -22.79 -3.38 4.30
C ALA A 127 -23.20 -1.95 4.69
N LEU A 128 -22.24 -1.11 5.05
CA LEU A 128 -22.46 0.29 5.42
C LEU A 128 -23.00 1.14 4.26
N TYR A 129 -22.49 0.92 3.05
CA TYR A 129 -22.84 1.65 1.83
C TYR A 129 -23.89 0.94 0.95
N SER A 130 -24.41 -0.21 1.39
CA SER A 130 -25.54 -0.89 0.77
C SER A 130 -26.80 0.00 0.83
N PRO A 131 -27.77 -0.13 -0.09
CA PRO A 131 -29.02 0.62 -0.02
C PRO A 131 -29.79 0.48 1.31
N ASN A 132 -29.57 -0.61 2.05
CA ASN A 132 -30.15 -0.83 3.38
C ASN A 132 -29.19 -0.48 4.54
N GLY A 133 -28.00 0.01 4.22
CA GLY A 133 -26.94 0.34 5.15
C GLY A 133 -27.09 1.75 5.71
N TRP A 134 -26.39 2.02 6.81
CA TRP A 134 -26.53 3.29 7.53
C TRP A 134 -26.12 4.51 6.70
N PHE A 135 -25.09 4.36 5.86
CA PHE A 135 -24.65 5.41 4.95
C PHE A 135 -25.30 5.26 3.57
N GLY A 136 -25.57 4.06 3.09
CA GLY A 136 -26.15 3.87 1.76
C GLY A 136 -27.66 4.17 1.67
N ALA A 137 -28.44 3.98 2.73
CA ALA A 137 -29.88 4.30 2.75
C ALA A 137 -30.20 5.76 2.43
N PRO A 138 -29.61 6.77 3.10
CA PRO A 138 -29.89 8.17 2.76
C PRO A 138 -29.38 8.57 1.37
N LEU A 139 -28.37 7.88 0.81
CA LEU A 139 -27.91 8.10 -0.56
C LEU A 139 -28.79 7.42 -1.60
N ALA A 140 -29.46 6.33 -1.24
CA ALA A 140 -30.38 5.61 -2.12
C ALA A 140 -31.63 6.43 -2.43
N ASP A 141 -32.07 7.31 -1.52
CA ASP A 141 -33.17 8.26 -1.74
C ASP A 141 -32.87 9.24 -2.90
N TYR A 142 -31.59 9.47 -3.20
CA TYR A 142 -31.12 10.28 -4.32
C TYR A 142 -30.68 9.43 -5.54
N ASP A 143 -31.00 8.13 -5.56
CA ASP A 143 -30.57 7.13 -6.56
C ASP A 143 -29.03 7.00 -6.71
N ILE A 144 -28.27 7.39 -5.67
CA ILE A 144 -26.81 7.28 -5.66
C ILE A 144 -26.41 5.94 -5.06
N LYS A 145 -26.02 4.99 -5.92
CA LYS A 145 -25.53 3.67 -5.50
C LYS A 145 -24.01 3.69 -5.29
N VAL A 146 -23.58 3.58 -4.04
CA VAL A 146 -22.16 3.53 -3.68
C VAL A 146 -21.63 2.10 -3.64
N ALA A 147 -22.35 1.16 -3.02
CA ALA A 147 -21.95 -0.24 -3.00
C ALA A 147 -21.87 -0.84 -4.41
N TYR A 148 -20.81 -1.61 -4.67
CA TYR A 148 -20.55 -2.30 -5.94
C TYR A 148 -20.41 -1.39 -7.17
N THR A 149 -20.15 -0.09 -6.99
CA THR A 149 -19.87 0.86 -8.07
C THR A 149 -18.45 1.44 -7.96
N ARG A 150 -18.06 2.24 -8.95
CA ARG A 150 -16.76 2.96 -8.95
C ARG A 150 -16.61 3.86 -7.71
N TRP A 151 -17.71 4.39 -7.19
CA TRP A 151 -17.72 5.19 -5.97
C TRP A 151 -17.39 4.36 -4.73
N GLY A 152 -17.91 3.13 -4.63
CA GLY A 152 -17.55 2.22 -3.55
C GLY A 152 -16.07 1.86 -3.56
N ILE A 153 -15.48 1.67 -4.75
CA ILE A 153 -14.02 1.43 -4.90
C ILE A 153 -13.24 2.65 -4.39
N LEU A 154 -13.66 3.86 -4.76
CA LEU A 154 -13.02 5.10 -4.30
C LEU A 154 -13.04 5.21 -2.77
N VAL A 155 -14.19 5.00 -2.15
CA VAL A 155 -14.35 5.04 -0.69
C VAL A 155 -13.50 3.97 -0.01
N ALA A 156 -13.46 2.76 -0.55
CA ALA A 156 -12.64 1.68 0.00
C ALA A 156 -11.14 1.99 -0.08
N LEU A 157 -10.69 2.58 -1.19
CA LEU A 157 -9.30 3.01 -1.34
C LEU A 157 -8.96 4.13 -0.36
N ILE A 158 -9.85 5.11 -0.16
CA ILE A 158 -9.64 6.18 0.82
C ILE A 158 -9.54 5.63 2.24
N PHE A 159 -10.45 4.72 2.61
CA PHE A 159 -10.46 4.10 3.93
C PHE A 159 -9.14 3.36 4.24
N ILE A 160 -8.56 2.70 3.25
CA ILE A 160 -7.30 1.96 3.40
C ILE A 160 -6.08 2.89 3.23
N GLY A 161 -6.16 3.91 2.39
CA GLY A 161 -5.05 4.79 2.00
C GLY A 161 -4.76 5.91 2.99
N LEU A 162 -5.80 6.51 3.58
CA LEU A 162 -5.67 7.61 4.55
C LEU A 162 -4.69 7.31 5.69
N PRO A 163 -4.74 6.14 6.37
CA PRO A 163 -3.82 5.82 7.46
C PRO A 163 -2.34 5.83 7.03
N PHE A 164 -2.05 5.33 5.83
CA PHE A 164 -0.68 5.35 5.30
C PHE A 164 -0.17 6.77 5.10
N VAL A 165 -1.00 7.66 4.54
CA VAL A 165 -0.61 9.07 4.35
C VAL A 165 -0.35 9.72 5.71
N VAL A 166 -1.26 9.55 6.68
CA VAL A 166 -1.11 10.14 8.01
C VAL A 166 0.19 9.68 8.67
N ARG A 167 0.43 8.36 8.69
CA ARG A 167 1.62 7.78 9.33
C ARG A 167 2.93 8.09 8.61
N THR A 168 2.89 8.37 7.31
CA THR A 168 4.08 8.80 6.55
C THR A 168 4.46 10.25 6.86
N VAL A 169 3.46 11.11 7.11
CA VAL A 169 3.68 12.54 7.37
C VAL A 169 3.96 12.83 8.84
N GLN A 170 3.45 12.00 9.75
CA GLN A 170 3.72 12.14 11.18
C GLN A 170 5.20 11.91 11.49
N PRO A 171 5.86 12.83 12.22
CA PRO A 171 7.24 12.65 12.63
C PRO A 171 7.35 11.50 13.63
N ILE A 172 8.34 10.62 13.42
CA ILE A 172 8.71 9.51 14.30
C ILE A 172 9.46 9.97 15.55
#